data_AF-A0A1X2GDJ3-F1
#
_entry.id   AF-A0A1X2GDJ3-F1
#
_cell.length_a   1.000
_cell.length_b   1.000
_cell.length_c   1.000
_cell.angle_alpha   90.00
_cell.angle_beta   90.00
_cell.angle_gamma   90.00
#
_symmetry.space_group_name_H-M   'P 1'
#
loop_
_entity.id
_entity.type
_entity.pdbx_description
1 polymer ?
#
loop_
_entity_poly.entity_id
_entity_poly.type
_entity_poly.pdbx_seq_one_letter_code
_entity_poly.pdbx_strand_id
1 'polypeptide(L)'
;MIRRSKRLQSTNQEIKIDKVVTKQKMKKVIPKANKAKLSMAIQRQSFIPKYNIDEAWNALKIKDPKLAIHMDEVALQDFKDKLSHSNKTNSFRALTNSIIFQQIHGKAAASIRNRFIRLFDPPTPFPEEMLTATYPWFPTPAMILEKSIEEMRGAGLSQRKSEYIRELASKFNDNTITEDKLNSLDDADISKLLCSIRGIGQWTVDMFLMFNLCHPDVLPTSDLGVQRGVGIHFGVTSTKPSSKPNSKKPTNLPSPKEMKELSCVWTPYRTIASWMMWRIQDVTTMHSDLSKDDEK
;
A
#
# COMPACT_ATOMS: atom_id res chain seq x y z
N MET A 1 -27.63 53.44 21.14
CA MET A 1 -28.84 54.01 20.50
C MET A 1 -28.78 53.72 19.00
N ILE A 2 -29.84 53.09 18.45
CA ILE A 2 -30.33 53.15 17.05
C ILE A 2 -29.40 52.55 15.97
N ARG A 3 -29.58 51.29 15.50
CA ARG A 3 -30.57 50.66 14.58
C ARG A 3 -30.49 51.03 13.08
N ARG A 4 -30.44 49.93 12.29
CA ARG A 4 -30.90 49.68 10.89
C ARG A 4 -29.97 50.13 9.74
N SER A 5 -29.92 49.52 8.55
CA SER A 5 -30.32 48.22 7.92
C SER A 5 -30.37 48.52 6.40
N LYS A 6 -29.79 47.66 5.54
CA LYS A 6 -30.16 47.34 4.13
C LYS A 6 -28.94 46.71 3.41
N ARG A 7 -28.85 45.40 3.12
CA ARG A 7 -29.49 44.53 2.10
C ARG A 7 -28.82 44.57 0.70
N LEU A 8 -28.25 43.41 0.32
CA LEU A 8 -28.11 42.75 -1.01
C LEU A 8 -27.48 43.50 -2.21
N GLN A 9 -26.40 42.97 -2.80
CA GLN A 9 -26.40 42.18 -4.07
C GLN A 9 -24.97 41.80 -4.52
N SER A 10 -24.90 40.68 -5.24
CA SER A 10 -23.75 39.95 -5.76
C SER A 10 -22.95 40.67 -6.85
N THR A 11 -21.63 40.46 -6.88
CA THR A 11 -20.85 40.48 -8.14
C THR A 11 -19.67 39.51 -8.05
N ASN A 12 -19.70 38.51 -8.93
CA ASN A 12 -18.55 37.71 -9.35
C ASN A 12 -17.41 38.64 -9.81
N GLN A 13 -16.23 38.54 -9.21
CA GLN A 13 -14.99 39.04 -9.82
C GLN A 13 -13.97 37.92 -9.90
N GLU A 14 -13.89 37.37 -11.12
CA GLU A 14 -12.82 36.52 -11.61
C GLU A 14 -11.47 37.25 -11.49
N ILE A 15 -10.52 36.64 -10.80
CA ILE A 15 -9.11 37.00 -10.86
C ILE A 15 -8.54 36.38 -12.13
N LYS A 16 -8.50 37.18 -13.20
CA LYS A 16 -7.88 36.87 -14.49
C LYS A 16 -6.47 37.47 -14.52
N ILE A 17 -5.47 36.78 -13.97
CA ILE A 17 -4.06 37.16 -14.16
C ILE A 17 -3.20 35.89 -14.35
N ASP A 18 -2.49 35.86 -15.49
CA ASP A 18 -1.30 35.07 -15.84
C ASP A 18 -1.38 33.56 -16.16
N LYS A 19 -1.90 33.26 -17.36
CA LYS A 19 -1.62 32.00 -18.10
C LYS A 19 -0.69 32.14 -19.32
N VAL A 20 -0.14 33.32 -19.57
CA VAL A 20 0.57 33.59 -20.85
C VAL A 20 2.09 33.59 -20.73
N VAL A 21 2.67 33.83 -19.54
CA VAL A 21 4.13 34.00 -19.41
C VAL A 21 4.91 32.67 -19.25
N THR A 22 4.26 31.57 -18.85
CA THR A 22 4.96 30.29 -18.59
C THR A 22 5.22 29.42 -19.82
N LYS A 23 4.57 29.68 -20.96
CA LYS A 23 4.70 28.83 -22.17
C LYS A 23 5.96 29.07 -23.00
N GLN A 24 6.61 30.24 -22.90
CA GLN A 24 7.75 30.58 -23.76
C GLN A 24 9.11 30.15 -23.20
N LYS A 25 9.26 29.93 -21.88
CA LYS A 25 10.55 29.52 -21.29
C LYS A 25 10.84 28.01 -21.30
N MET A 26 9.85 27.14 -21.55
CA MET A 26 10.04 25.68 -21.59
C MET A 26 10.44 25.10 -22.98
N LYS A 27 10.63 25.94 -24.01
CA LYS A 27 10.91 25.48 -25.38
C LYS A 27 12.39 25.37 -25.75
N LYS A 28 13.33 25.73 -24.88
CA LYS A 28 14.77 25.54 -25.14
C LYS A 28 15.33 24.51 -24.17
N VAL A 29 16.06 23.53 -24.73
CA VAL A 29 16.78 22.42 -24.08
C VAL A 29 15.96 21.14 -23.79
N ILE A 30 15.43 20.48 -24.83
CA ILE A 30 15.28 19.01 -24.86
C ILE A 30 15.46 18.53 -26.32
N PRO A 31 16.43 17.65 -26.65
CA PRO A 31 16.57 17.10 -27.99
C PRO A 31 15.33 16.30 -28.41
N LYS A 32 14.84 16.51 -29.63
CA LYS A 32 13.61 15.89 -30.20
C LYS A 32 13.57 14.35 -30.09
N ALA A 33 14.72 13.69 -30.02
CA ALA A 33 14.83 12.22 -29.97
C ALA A 33 14.28 11.57 -28.67
N ASN A 34 14.15 12.33 -27.58
CA ASN A 34 13.67 11.77 -26.29
C ASN A 34 12.15 11.90 -26.06
N LYS A 35 11.45 12.69 -26.87
CA LYS A 35 9.99 12.90 -26.66
C LYS A 35 9.14 11.69 -27.05
N ALA A 36 9.56 10.94 -28.07
CA ALA A 36 8.86 9.74 -28.55
C ALA A 36 9.05 8.54 -27.60
N LYS A 37 10.25 8.37 -27.04
CA LYS A 37 10.52 7.37 -25.99
C LYS A 37 9.78 7.69 -24.68
N LEU A 38 9.68 8.98 -24.33
CA LEU A 38 8.94 9.42 -23.14
C LEU A 38 7.42 9.33 -23.33
N SER A 39 6.89 9.53 -24.55
CA SER A 39 5.46 9.35 -24.83
C SER A 39 5.04 7.88 -24.84
N MET A 40 5.92 6.95 -25.20
CA MET A 40 5.68 5.50 -25.03
C MET A 40 5.73 5.07 -23.56
N ALA A 41 6.50 5.75 -22.70
CA ALA A 41 6.57 5.43 -21.28
C ALA A 41 5.36 5.94 -20.44
N ILE A 42 4.45 6.72 -21.02
CA ILE A 42 3.27 7.28 -20.35
C ILE A 42 1.96 6.71 -20.96
N GLN A 43 2.00 5.53 -21.56
CA GLN A 43 0.78 4.73 -21.65
C GLN A 43 0.49 4.14 -20.26
N ARG A 44 -0.34 4.83 -19.48
CA ARG A 44 -1.06 4.19 -18.38
C ARG A 44 -1.88 3.07 -19.00
N GLN A 45 -1.33 1.86 -19.05
CA GLN A 45 -2.14 0.68 -19.30
C GLN A 45 -3.28 0.72 -18.28
N SER A 46 -4.50 0.75 -18.79
CA SER A 46 -5.71 0.73 -17.97
C SER A 46 -5.67 -0.53 -17.11
N PHE A 47 -5.58 -0.33 -15.80
CA PHE A 47 -5.56 -1.38 -14.79
C PHE A 47 -6.80 -2.28 -14.91
N ILE A 48 -6.59 -3.60 -14.90
CA ILE A 48 -7.63 -4.61 -14.76
C ILE A 48 -7.20 -5.54 -13.62
N PRO A 49 -7.90 -5.56 -12.47
CA PRO A 49 -7.60 -6.52 -11.41
C PRO A 49 -7.78 -7.96 -11.90
N LYS A 50 -7.08 -8.93 -11.30
CA LYS A 50 -7.20 -10.37 -11.67
C LYS A 50 -8.59 -10.96 -11.42
N TYR A 51 -9.47 -10.21 -10.77
CA TYR A 51 -10.85 -10.58 -10.46
C TYR A 51 -11.75 -9.34 -10.46
N ASN A 52 -13.06 -9.54 -10.68
CA ASN A 52 -14.05 -8.47 -10.56
C ASN A 52 -14.30 -8.17 -9.07
N ILE A 53 -13.93 -6.96 -8.62
CA ILE A 53 -14.02 -6.55 -7.22
C ILE A 53 -15.48 -6.49 -6.74
N ASP A 54 -16.39 -5.97 -7.57
CA ASP A 54 -17.81 -5.83 -7.21
C ASP A 54 -18.50 -7.20 -7.08
N GLU A 55 -18.19 -8.13 -8.00
CA GLU A 55 -18.67 -9.51 -7.91
C GLU A 55 -18.12 -10.21 -6.67
N ALA A 56 -16.82 -10.08 -6.40
CA ALA A 56 -16.17 -10.67 -5.22
C ALA A 56 -16.74 -10.10 -3.91
N TRP A 57 -16.97 -8.79 -3.85
CA TRP A 57 -17.59 -8.11 -2.71
C TRP A 57 -18.99 -8.65 -2.43
N ASN A 58 -19.83 -8.73 -3.46
CA ASN A 58 -21.20 -9.25 -3.33
C ASN A 58 -21.23 -10.74 -2.97
N ALA A 59 -20.35 -11.54 -3.58
CA ALA A 59 -20.21 -12.96 -3.23
C ALA A 59 -19.81 -13.14 -1.76
N LEU A 60 -18.91 -12.31 -1.24
CA LEU A 60 -18.50 -12.36 0.16
C LEU A 60 -19.65 -11.98 1.11
N LYS A 61 -20.46 -10.96 0.77
CA LYS A 61 -21.66 -10.59 1.55
C LYS A 61 -22.67 -11.74 1.65
N ILE A 62 -22.82 -12.54 0.59
CA ILE A 62 -23.72 -13.71 0.59
C ILE A 62 -23.14 -14.83 1.47
N LYS A 63 -21.83 -15.08 1.36
CA LYS A 63 -21.16 -16.17 2.09
C LYS A 63 -21.05 -15.93 3.59
N ASP A 64 -20.89 -14.67 4.00
CA ASP A 64 -20.75 -14.28 5.40
C ASP A 64 -21.68 -13.11 5.74
N PRO A 65 -22.95 -13.39 6.09
CA PRO A 65 -23.91 -12.35 6.47
C PRO A 65 -23.49 -11.54 7.70
N LYS A 66 -22.67 -12.10 8.60
CA LYS A 66 -22.15 -11.35 9.76
C LYS A 66 -21.15 -10.29 9.29
N LEU A 67 -20.27 -10.65 8.36
CA LEU A 67 -19.31 -9.71 7.78
C LEU A 67 -20.03 -8.65 6.94
N ALA A 68 -21.09 -9.05 6.23
CA ALA A 68 -21.86 -8.19 5.34
C ALA A 68 -22.42 -6.93 6.02
N ILE A 69 -22.68 -6.98 7.34
CA ILE A 69 -23.14 -5.84 8.15
C ILE A 69 -22.12 -4.69 8.14
N HIS A 70 -20.83 -5.01 8.02
CA HIS A 70 -19.75 -4.03 8.00
C HIS A 70 -19.28 -3.67 6.58
N MET A 71 -19.84 -4.30 5.54
CA MET A 71 -19.44 -4.13 4.14
C MET A 71 -20.31 -3.08 3.43
N ASP A 72 -19.99 -1.80 3.69
CA ASP A 72 -20.62 -0.62 3.09
C ASP A 72 -19.89 -0.09 1.84
N GLU A 73 -20.50 0.88 1.16
CA GLU A 73 -19.95 1.49 -0.07
C GLU A 73 -18.64 2.26 0.19
N VAL A 74 -18.49 2.85 1.38
CA VAL A 74 -17.26 3.56 1.76
C VAL A 74 -16.10 2.58 1.85
N ALA A 75 -16.30 1.43 2.51
CA ALA A 75 -15.30 0.38 2.64
C ALA A 75 -14.90 -0.22 1.28
N LEU A 76 -15.87 -0.38 0.37
CA LEU A 76 -15.63 -0.83 -0.99
C LEU A 76 -14.79 0.20 -1.77
N GLN A 77 -15.15 1.49 -1.69
CA GLN A 77 -14.42 2.54 -2.38
C GLN A 77 -13.00 2.69 -1.85
N ASP A 78 -12.81 2.65 -0.52
CA ASP A 78 -11.49 2.68 0.10
C ASP A 78 -10.61 1.51 -0.37
N PHE A 79 -11.20 0.31 -0.52
CA PHE A 79 -10.48 -0.85 -1.04
C PHE A 79 -10.09 -0.66 -2.51
N LYS A 80 -11.03 -0.18 -3.35
CA LYS A 80 -10.77 0.13 -4.76
C LYS A 80 -9.68 1.19 -4.90
N ASP A 81 -9.69 2.21 -4.06
CA ASP A 81 -8.67 3.26 -4.02
C ASP A 81 -7.33 2.71 -3.55
N LYS A 82 -7.32 1.87 -2.52
CA LYS A 82 -6.09 1.20 -2.07
C LYS A 82 -5.45 0.40 -3.20
N LEU A 83 -6.25 -0.33 -3.97
CA LEU A 83 -5.77 -1.04 -5.15
C LEU A 83 -5.33 -0.07 -6.24
N SER A 84 -6.09 0.97 -6.58
CA SER A 84 -5.75 1.89 -7.69
C SER A 84 -4.41 2.62 -7.50
N HIS A 85 -4.01 2.88 -6.26
CA HIS A 85 -2.77 3.59 -5.92
C HIS A 85 -1.49 2.75 -5.99
N SER A 86 -1.56 1.42 -6.13
CA SER A 86 -0.34 0.63 -6.28
C SER A 86 0.23 0.73 -7.70
N ASN A 87 1.56 0.83 -7.79
CA ASN A 87 2.27 0.81 -9.07
C ASN A 87 2.49 -0.65 -9.52
N LYS A 88 1.42 -1.25 -10.03
CA LYS A 88 1.31 -2.69 -10.31
C LYS A 88 2.15 -3.19 -11.48
N THR A 89 2.72 -2.28 -12.27
CA THR A 89 3.56 -2.63 -13.44
C THR A 89 5.05 -2.66 -13.09
N ASN A 90 5.42 -2.40 -11.84
CA ASN A 90 6.81 -2.41 -11.40
C ASN A 90 6.92 -3.05 -10.01
N SER A 91 6.99 -4.37 -9.99
CA SER A 91 7.13 -5.18 -8.78
C SER A 91 8.43 -4.87 -8.04
N PHE A 92 9.51 -4.58 -8.77
CA PHE A 92 10.78 -4.15 -8.16
C PHE A 92 10.61 -2.89 -7.31
N ARG A 93 9.92 -1.87 -7.85
CA ARG A 93 9.59 -0.64 -7.11
C ARG A 93 8.72 -0.93 -5.91
N ALA A 94 7.70 -1.78 -6.05
CA ALA A 94 6.78 -2.10 -4.96
C ALA A 94 7.52 -2.76 -3.78
N LEU A 95 8.34 -3.78 -4.08
CA LEU A 95 9.15 -4.49 -3.09
C LEU A 95 10.22 -3.59 -2.46
N THR A 96 10.92 -2.79 -3.27
CA THR A 96 11.89 -1.80 -2.78
C THR A 96 11.23 -0.82 -1.81
N ASN A 97 10.07 -0.26 -2.17
CA ASN A 97 9.33 0.63 -1.29
C ASN A 97 8.88 -0.06 0.00
N SER A 98 8.48 -1.32 -0.08
CA SER A 98 8.14 -2.11 1.12
C SER A 98 9.32 -2.15 2.09
N ILE A 99 10.53 -2.49 1.59
CA ILE A 99 11.76 -2.51 2.41
C ILE A 99 12.03 -1.13 3.02
N ILE A 100 11.89 -0.04 2.25
CA ILE A 100 12.10 1.33 2.75
C ILE A 100 11.14 1.65 3.90
N PHE A 101 9.87 1.24 3.81
CA PHE A 101 8.81 1.60 4.76
C PHE A 101 8.79 0.75 6.04
N GLN A 102 9.55 -0.35 6.11
CA GLN A 102 9.60 -1.21 7.29
C GLN A 102 10.01 -0.46 8.57
N GLN A 103 9.31 -0.71 9.67
CA GLN A 103 9.65 -0.28 11.05
C GLN A 103 9.78 1.24 11.28
N ILE A 104 9.24 2.09 10.41
CA ILE A 104 9.30 3.55 10.55
C ILE A 104 7.96 4.22 10.20
N HIS A 105 7.75 5.44 10.70
CA HIS A 105 6.54 6.22 10.39
C HIS A 105 6.46 6.58 8.89
N GLY A 106 5.27 6.54 8.31
CA GLY A 106 5.06 6.71 6.86
C GLY A 106 5.64 8.00 6.28
N LYS A 107 5.56 9.12 7.01
CA LYS A 107 6.19 10.40 6.60
C LYS A 107 7.72 10.31 6.51
N ALA A 108 8.36 9.62 7.46
CA ALA A 108 9.80 9.42 7.45
C ALA A 108 10.22 8.50 6.30
N ALA A 109 9.48 7.42 6.07
CA ALA A 109 9.70 6.52 4.95
C ALA A 109 9.56 7.22 3.59
N ALA A 110 8.53 8.05 3.44
CA ALA A 110 8.33 8.85 2.23
C ALA A 110 9.50 9.82 2.00
N SER A 111 10.03 10.45 3.04
CA SER A 111 11.20 11.32 2.96
C SER A 111 12.45 10.55 2.51
N ILE A 112 12.71 9.37 3.09
CA ILE A 112 13.82 8.49 2.69
C ILE A 112 13.66 8.04 1.24
N ARG A 113 12.47 7.56 0.85
CA ARG A 113 12.18 7.19 -0.54
C ARG A 113 12.47 8.32 -1.51
N ASN A 114 12.10 9.55 -1.16
CA ASN A 114 12.33 10.71 -2.02
C ASN A 114 13.83 10.98 -2.21
N ARG A 115 14.62 10.97 -1.14
CA ARG A 115 16.08 11.10 -1.23
C ARG A 115 16.70 9.93 -2.00
N PHE A 116 16.21 8.71 -1.78
CA PHE A 116 16.66 7.52 -2.50
C PHE A 116 16.45 7.67 -4.01
N ILE A 117 15.26 8.10 -4.47
CA ILE A 117 15.03 8.29 -5.90
C ILE A 117 15.93 9.42 -6.46
N ARG A 118 16.12 10.50 -5.71
CA ARG A 118 17.01 11.61 -6.10
C ARG A 118 18.48 11.21 -6.24
N LEU A 119 18.95 10.15 -5.56
CA LEU A 119 20.31 9.62 -5.69
C LEU A 119 20.65 9.17 -7.12
N PHE A 120 19.63 8.94 -7.96
CA PHE A 120 19.76 8.38 -9.30
C PHE A 120 19.37 9.36 -10.42
N ASP A 121 19.40 10.67 -10.13
CA ASP A 121 19.19 11.75 -11.11
C ASP A 121 17.95 11.54 -12.00
N PRO A 122 16.74 11.57 -11.40
CA PRO A 122 15.50 11.30 -12.12
C PRO A 122 15.34 12.17 -13.38
N PRO A 123 14.91 11.61 -14.53
CA PRO A 123 14.91 12.30 -15.82
C PRO A 123 13.81 13.36 -15.97
N THR A 124 12.88 13.45 -15.02
CA THR A 124 11.84 14.47 -14.98
C THR A 124 11.90 15.22 -13.66
N PRO A 125 11.51 16.52 -13.62
CA PRO A 125 11.55 17.31 -12.40
C PRO A 125 10.87 16.57 -11.25
N PHE A 126 11.66 16.26 -10.22
CA PHE A 126 11.16 15.56 -9.05
C PHE A 126 10.47 16.57 -8.14
N PRO A 127 9.15 16.46 -7.90
CA PRO A 127 8.40 17.48 -7.18
C PRO A 127 8.96 17.72 -5.78
N GLU A 128 8.95 18.98 -5.37
CA GLU A 128 9.48 19.44 -4.07
C GLU A 128 8.51 19.10 -2.93
N GLU A 129 7.21 19.15 -3.18
CA GLU A 129 6.12 18.80 -2.27
C GLU A 129 5.38 17.53 -2.75
N MET A 130 5.21 16.53 -1.86
CA MET A 130 4.49 15.23 -1.95
C MET A 130 3.51 15.00 -3.15
N LEU A 131 3.40 13.84 -3.83
CA LEU A 131 3.38 12.43 -3.43
C LEU A 131 4.06 11.58 -4.51
N THR A 132 5.23 11.03 -4.22
CA THR A 132 6.01 10.21 -5.17
C THR A 132 5.39 8.84 -5.46
N ALA A 133 4.21 8.53 -4.91
CA ALA A 133 3.43 7.36 -5.30
C ALA A 133 3.03 7.42 -6.79
N THR A 134 2.72 8.62 -7.30
CA THR A 134 2.29 8.84 -8.69
C THR A 134 3.42 9.25 -9.62
N TYR A 135 4.64 9.46 -9.09
CA TYR A 135 5.81 9.78 -9.89
C TYR A 135 6.15 8.58 -10.79
N PRO A 136 6.23 8.74 -12.13
CA PRO A 136 6.24 7.61 -13.05
C PRO A 136 7.58 6.86 -13.07
N TRP A 137 8.68 7.53 -12.74
CA TRP A 137 10.02 6.97 -12.84
C TRP A 137 10.52 6.36 -11.52
N PHE A 138 11.33 5.32 -11.62
CA PHE A 138 12.02 4.67 -10.49
C PHE A 138 13.36 4.11 -11.00
N PRO A 139 14.44 4.12 -10.20
CA PRO A 139 15.73 3.56 -10.64
C PRO A 139 15.60 2.08 -11.00
N THR A 140 16.31 1.68 -12.06
CA THR A 140 16.33 0.28 -12.51
C THR A 140 17.21 -0.56 -11.57
N PRO A 141 17.05 -1.90 -11.54
CA PRO A 141 17.92 -2.78 -10.80
C PRO A 141 19.41 -2.56 -11.10
N ALA A 142 19.78 -2.41 -12.38
CA ALA A 142 21.16 -2.13 -12.79
C ALA A 142 21.70 -0.83 -12.15
N MET A 143 20.90 0.25 -12.16
CA MET A 143 21.29 1.52 -11.54
C MET A 143 21.51 1.38 -10.03
N ILE A 144 20.68 0.60 -9.33
CA ILE A 144 20.89 0.33 -7.89
C ILE A 144 22.23 -0.37 -7.65
N LEU A 145 22.61 -1.30 -8.52
CA LEU A 145 23.84 -2.07 -8.40
C LEU A 145 25.11 -1.23 -8.63
N GLU A 146 25.00 -0.09 -9.31
CA GLU A 146 26.08 0.89 -9.50
C GLU A 146 26.35 1.73 -8.24
N LYS A 147 25.44 1.72 -7.25
CA LYS A 147 25.58 2.47 -6.00
C LYS A 147 26.15 1.63 -4.87
N SER A 148 27.07 2.24 -4.11
CA SER A 148 27.59 1.64 -2.88
C SER A 148 26.53 1.64 -1.77
N ILE A 149 26.77 0.83 -0.74
CA ILE A 149 25.93 0.84 0.46
C ILE A 149 26.00 2.21 1.15
N GLU A 150 27.17 2.83 1.15
CA GLU A 150 27.45 4.13 1.75
C GLU A 150 26.66 5.25 1.06
N GLU A 151 26.58 5.23 -0.28
CA GLU A 151 25.76 6.19 -1.05
C GLU A 151 24.26 6.04 -0.71
N MET A 152 23.76 4.81 -0.68
CA MET A 152 22.37 4.53 -0.30
C MET A 152 22.04 4.96 1.14
N ARG A 153 23.00 4.80 2.06
CA ARG A 153 22.88 5.31 3.43
C ARG A 153 22.87 6.83 3.47
N GLY A 154 23.62 7.50 2.58
CA GLY A 154 23.57 8.96 2.40
C GLY A 154 22.16 9.47 2.07
N ALA A 155 21.32 8.64 1.43
CA ALA A 155 19.90 8.94 1.20
C ALA A 155 19.00 8.69 2.42
N GLY A 156 19.53 8.15 3.51
CA GLY A 156 18.81 7.88 4.77
C GLY A 156 18.34 6.44 4.94
N LEU A 157 18.82 5.51 4.11
CA LEU A 157 18.62 4.08 4.35
C LEU A 157 19.53 3.57 5.48
N SER A 158 19.09 2.53 6.18
CA SER A 158 19.98 1.80 7.08
C SER A 158 20.93 0.90 6.28
N GLN A 159 21.99 0.42 6.94
CA GLN A 159 22.88 -0.61 6.39
C GLN A 159 22.09 -1.79 5.79
N ARG A 160 21.26 -2.41 6.64
CA ARG A 160 20.49 -3.60 6.30
C ARG A 160 19.52 -3.33 5.14
N LYS A 161 18.78 -2.22 5.16
CA LYS A 161 17.87 -1.88 4.06
C LYS A 161 18.61 -1.69 2.74
N SER A 162 19.79 -1.09 2.77
CA SER A 162 20.63 -0.92 1.58
C SER A 162 21.10 -2.28 1.04
N GLU A 163 21.53 -3.20 1.91
CA GLU A 163 21.91 -4.56 1.54
C GLU A 163 20.74 -5.35 0.93
N TYR A 164 19.56 -5.27 1.54
CA TYR A 164 18.35 -5.96 1.07
C TYR A 164 17.89 -5.44 -0.30
N ILE A 165 17.90 -4.12 -0.49
CA ILE A 165 17.53 -3.49 -1.77
C ILE A 165 18.54 -3.87 -2.86
N ARG A 166 19.84 -3.93 -2.55
CA ARG A 166 20.88 -4.35 -3.51
C ARG A 166 20.77 -5.84 -3.87
N GLU A 167 20.45 -6.70 -2.89
CA GLU A 167 20.17 -8.12 -3.13
C GLU A 167 18.93 -8.32 -4.01
N LEU A 168 17.84 -7.62 -3.71
CA LEU A 168 16.64 -7.58 -4.54
C LEU A 168 16.97 -7.12 -5.97
N ALA A 169 17.75 -6.04 -6.11
CA ALA A 169 18.18 -5.53 -7.40
C ALA A 169 18.99 -6.57 -8.18
N SER A 170 19.89 -7.31 -7.52
CA SER A 170 20.63 -8.40 -8.15
C SER A 170 19.70 -9.45 -8.75
N LYS A 171 18.66 -9.87 -8.01
CA LYS A 171 17.70 -10.90 -8.44
C LYS A 171 16.80 -10.46 -9.59
N PHE A 172 16.50 -9.17 -9.71
CA PHE A 172 15.82 -8.65 -10.89
C PHE A 172 16.79 -8.46 -12.06
N ASN A 173 18.03 -8.06 -11.79
CA ASN A 173 19.05 -7.81 -12.82
C ASN A 173 19.56 -9.11 -13.48
N ASP A 174 19.64 -10.20 -12.73
CA ASP A 174 20.03 -11.53 -13.25
C ASP A 174 18.85 -12.35 -13.79
N ASN A 175 17.65 -11.76 -13.87
CA ASN A 175 16.39 -12.39 -14.28
C ASN A 175 15.96 -13.59 -13.42
N THR A 176 16.49 -13.77 -12.20
CA THR A 176 15.94 -14.73 -11.23
C THR A 176 14.46 -14.38 -10.96
N ILE A 177 14.17 -13.09 -10.82
CA ILE A 177 12.83 -12.52 -10.68
C ILE A 177 12.52 -11.64 -11.90
N THR A 178 11.36 -11.86 -12.51
CA THR A 178 10.82 -11.03 -13.60
C THR A 178 9.33 -10.83 -13.39
N GLU A 179 8.74 -9.79 -14.00
CA GLU A 179 7.29 -9.57 -13.93
C GLU A 179 6.52 -10.78 -14.48
N ASP A 180 6.98 -11.38 -15.58
CA ASP A 180 6.34 -12.54 -16.18
C ASP A 180 6.33 -13.73 -15.21
N LYS A 181 7.46 -14.02 -14.56
CA LYS A 181 7.54 -15.08 -13.54
C LYS A 181 6.60 -14.82 -12.37
N LEU A 182 6.59 -13.60 -11.83
CA LEU A 182 5.71 -13.24 -10.72
C LEU A 182 4.23 -13.33 -11.10
N ASN A 183 3.88 -13.10 -12.37
CA ASN A 183 2.50 -13.21 -12.83
C ASN A 183 2.08 -14.66 -13.14
N SER A 184 3.02 -15.55 -13.47
CA SER A 184 2.75 -16.94 -13.81
C SER A 184 2.78 -17.91 -12.62
N LEU A 185 3.55 -17.58 -11.57
CA LEU A 185 3.70 -18.43 -10.39
C LEU A 185 2.44 -18.36 -9.50
N ASP A 186 2.22 -19.43 -8.74
CA ASP A 186 1.24 -19.42 -7.66
C ASP A 186 1.77 -18.68 -6.41
N ASP A 187 0.87 -18.38 -5.49
CA ASP A 187 1.17 -17.61 -4.27
C ASP A 187 2.23 -18.28 -3.39
N ALA A 188 2.30 -19.62 -3.39
CA ALA A 188 3.24 -20.38 -2.58
C ALA A 188 4.66 -20.29 -3.17
N ASP A 189 4.79 -20.40 -4.48
CA ASP A 189 6.05 -20.25 -5.19
C ASP A 189 6.55 -18.81 -5.16
N ILE A 190 5.66 -17.81 -5.29
CA ILE A 190 6.01 -16.40 -5.10
C ILE A 190 6.53 -16.18 -3.67
N SER A 191 5.86 -16.75 -2.67
CA SER A 191 6.29 -16.67 -1.27
C SER A 191 7.67 -17.29 -1.06
N LYS A 192 7.92 -18.49 -1.57
CA LYS A 192 9.22 -19.15 -1.48
C LYS A 192 10.32 -18.33 -2.16
N LEU A 193 10.04 -17.81 -3.36
CA LEU A 193 10.98 -17.00 -4.14
C LEU A 193 11.33 -15.70 -3.41
N LEU A 194 10.32 -14.92 -3.00
CA LEU A 194 10.53 -13.60 -2.39
C LEU A 194 11.07 -13.69 -0.96
N CYS A 195 10.62 -14.64 -0.14
CA CYS A 195 11.14 -14.84 1.21
C CYS A 195 12.59 -15.37 1.25
N SER A 196 13.13 -15.83 0.11
CA SER A 196 14.56 -16.17 0.01
C SER A 196 15.47 -14.94 0.07
N ILE A 197 14.91 -13.75 -0.19
CA ILE A 197 15.64 -12.48 -0.16
C ILE A 197 15.67 -11.96 1.27
N ARG A 198 16.88 -11.65 1.77
CA ARG A 198 17.02 -11.09 3.12
C ARG A 198 16.23 -9.79 3.24
N GLY A 199 15.48 -9.67 4.34
CA GLY A 199 14.64 -8.50 4.61
C GLY A 199 13.22 -8.55 4.02
N ILE A 200 12.88 -9.58 3.25
CA ILE A 200 11.51 -9.84 2.80
C ILE A 200 10.97 -11.03 3.58
N GLY A 201 9.98 -10.79 4.43
CA GLY A 201 9.28 -11.84 5.17
C GLY A 201 7.89 -12.11 4.58
N GLN A 202 7.24 -13.17 5.07
CA GLN A 202 5.92 -13.60 4.56
C GLN A 202 4.89 -12.47 4.58
N TRP A 203 4.83 -11.68 5.66
CA TRP A 203 3.94 -10.53 5.73
C TRP A 203 4.13 -9.54 4.56
N THR A 204 5.38 -9.27 4.16
CA THR A 204 5.67 -8.40 3.02
C THR A 204 5.18 -9.01 1.71
N VAL A 205 5.34 -10.33 1.55
CA VAL A 205 4.82 -11.04 0.38
C VAL A 205 3.30 -10.99 0.34
N ASP A 206 2.63 -11.24 1.46
CA ASP A 206 1.16 -11.20 1.52
C ASP A 206 0.62 -9.82 1.09
N MET A 207 1.24 -8.74 1.60
CA MET A 207 0.88 -7.37 1.18
C MET A 207 1.16 -7.12 -0.31
N PHE A 208 2.25 -7.69 -0.83
CA PHE A 208 2.61 -7.60 -2.25
C PHE A 208 1.60 -8.36 -3.14
N LEU A 209 1.21 -9.58 -2.76
CA LEU A 209 0.20 -10.37 -3.45
C LEU A 209 -1.17 -9.64 -3.46
N MET A 210 -1.60 -9.13 -2.32
CA MET A 210 -2.89 -8.43 -2.17
C MET A 210 -2.93 -7.14 -2.98
N PHE A 211 -1.93 -6.27 -2.82
CA PHE A 211 -2.03 -4.89 -3.30
C PHE A 211 -1.24 -4.60 -4.57
N ASN A 212 -0.18 -5.35 -4.86
CA ASN A 212 0.57 -5.17 -6.10
C ASN A 212 0.08 -6.12 -7.19
N LEU A 213 0.03 -7.43 -6.90
CA LEU A 213 -0.43 -8.42 -7.88
C LEU A 213 -1.95 -8.61 -7.92
N CYS A 214 -2.68 -8.03 -6.96
CA CYS A 214 -4.15 -8.09 -6.87
C CYS A 214 -4.70 -9.52 -6.84
N HIS A 215 -4.04 -10.41 -6.08
CA HIS A 215 -4.53 -11.76 -5.88
C HIS A 215 -5.76 -11.75 -4.96
N PRO A 216 -6.86 -12.45 -5.32
CA PRO A 216 -8.12 -12.38 -4.58
C PRO A 216 -8.12 -13.15 -3.26
N ASP A 217 -7.24 -14.15 -3.12
CA ASP A 217 -7.39 -15.18 -2.08
C ASP A 217 -6.25 -15.25 -1.07
N VAL A 218 -5.72 -14.08 -0.66
CA VAL A 218 -4.62 -13.98 0.29
C VAL A 218 -5.14 -13.80 1.72
N LEU A 219 -4.60 -14.57 2.67
CA LEU A 219 -4.85 -14.44 4.10
C LEU A 219 -3.55 -14.16 4.85
N PRO A 220 -3.26 -12.91 5.25
CA PRO A 220 -2.04 -12.52 5.94
C PRO A 220 -1.99 -13.04 7.38
N THR A 221 -1.73 -14.33 7.57
CA THR A 221 -1.81 -14.98 8.89
C THR A 221 -0.77 -14.48 9.90
N SER A 222 0.28 -13.80 9.46
CA SER A 222 1.26 -13.14 10.35
C SER A 222 0.92 -11.68 10.67
N ASP A 223 -0.12 -11.10 10.06
CA ASP A 223 -0.54 -9.72 10.33
C ASP A 223 -1.37 -9.67 11.62
N LEU A 224 -0.90 -8.93 12.62
CA LEU A 224 -1.60 -8.81 13.91
C LEU A 224 -2.95 -8.09 13.79
N GLY A 225 -3.11 -7.23 12.79
CA GLY A 225 -4.37 -6.57 12.41
C GLY A 225 -5.38 -7.57 11.82
N VAL A 226 -4.93 -8.44 10.92
CA VAL A 226 -5.82 -9.50 10.41
C VAL A 226 -6.13 -10.49 11.52
N GLN A 227 -5.13 -10.92 12.31
CA GLN A 227 -5.30 -11.85 13.42
C GLN A 227 -6.35 -11.40 14.44
N ARG A 228 -6.29 -10.16 14.98
CA ARG A 228 -7.33 -9.74 15.95
C ARG A 228 -8.68 -9.52 15.26
N GLY A 229 -8.70 -9.08 14.00
CA GLY A 229 -9.96 -8.92 13.28
C GLY A 229 -10.68 -10.26 13.11
N VAL A 230 -9.96 -11.32 12.72
CA VAL A 230 -10.48 -12.70 12.68
C VAL A 230 -10.96 -13.14 14.06
N GLY A 231 -10.17 -12.87 15.11
CA GLY A 231 -10.51 -13.16 16.50
C GLY A 231 -11.84 -12.54 16.93
N ILE A 232 -12.04 -11.25 16.63
CA ILE A 232 -13.26 -10.50 16.92
C ILE A 232 -14.43 -11.05 16.09
N HIS A 233 -14.25 -11.20 14.78
CA HIS A 233 -15.31 -11.59 13.84
C HIS A 233 -15.90 -12.97 14.14
N PHE A 234 -15.04 -13.95 14.44
CA PHE A 234 -15.47 -15.32 14.73
C PHE A 234 -15.67 -15.61 16.22
N GLY A 235 -15.46 -14.61 17.09
CA GLY A 235 -15.59 -14.79 18.54
C GLY A 235 -14.55 -15.75 19.15
N VAL A 236 -13.43 -15.97 18.45
CA VAL A 236 -12.31 -16.83 18.88
C VAL A 236 -11.17 -15.98 19.43
N THR A 237 -11.39 -15.40 20.60
CA THR A 237 -10.27 -15.03 21.47
C THR A 237 -9.89 -16.29 22.23
N SER A 238 -8.75 -16.91 21.92
CA SER A 238 -8.44 -18.24 22.49
C SER A 238 -8.50 -18.22 24.02
N THR A 239 -9.19 -19.22 24.59
CA THR A 239 -9.56 -19.35 26.00
C THR A 239 -8.38 -19.61 26.95
N LYS A 240 -7.13 -19.60 26.46
CA LYS A 240 -5.99 -19.75 27.37
C LYS A 240 -5.84 -18.47 28.22
N PRO A 241 -5.73 -18.58 29.55
CA PRO A 241 -5.50 -17.41 30.38
C PRO A 241 -4.20 -16.71 29.96
N SER A 242 -4.20 -15.39 30.03
CA SER A 242 -3.00 -14.58 29.88
C SER A 242 -1.88 -15.12 30.78
N SER A 243 -0.69 -15.32 30.23
CA SER A 243 0.50 -15.66 31.01
C SER A 243 0.98 -14.52 31.91
N LYS A 244 0.30 -13.35 31.89
CA LYS A 244 0.48 -12.27 32.86
C LYS A 244 -0.66 -12.26 33.89
N PRO A 245 -0.37 -12.41 35.19
CA PRO A 245 -1.40 -12.55 36.24
C PRO A 245 -2.41 -11.40 36.39
N ASN A 246 -2.21 -10.25 35.72
CA ASN A 246 -2.98 -9.01 35.94
C ASN A 246 -3.43 -8.29 34.65
N SER A 247 -3.45 -8.93 33.47
CA SER A 247 -3.99 -8.28 32.26
C SER A 247 -5.47 -8.62 32.03
N LYS A 248 -6.35 -7.63 32.18
CA LYS A 248 -7.81 -7.73 31.86
C LYS A 248 -8.13 -7.84 30.36
N LYS A 249 -7.12 -7.89 29.46
CA LYS A 249 -7.35 -8.04 28.01
C LYS A 249 -7.20 -9.51 27.61
N PRO A 250 -8.14 -10.10 26.86
CA PRO A 250 -7.89 -11.36 26.17
C PRO A 250 -6.71 -11.12 25.21
N THR A 251 -5.57 -11.73 25.52
CA THR A 251 -4.30 -11.56 24.78
C THR A 251 -4.13 -12.59 23.66
N ASN A 252 -5.12 -13.45 23.46
CA ASN A 252 -4.96 -14.62 22.62
C ASN A 252 -5.62 -14.45 21.26
N LEU A 253 -4.75 -14.38 20.25
CA LEU A 253 -5.08 -14.32 18.84
C LEU A 253 -5.23 -15.73 18.27
N PRO A 254 -6.12 -15.95 17.27
CA PRO A 254 -6.19 -17.22 16.58
C PRO A 254 -4.83 -17.54 15.94
N SER A 255 -4.39 -18.79 16.05
CA SER A 255 -3.19 -19.28 15.38
C SER A 255 -3.36 -19.23 13.85
N PRO A 256 -2.26 -19.22 13.07
CA PRO A 256 -2.34 -19.29 11.61
C PRO A 256 -3.16 -20.47 11.08
N LYS A 257 -3.17 -21.60 11.80
CA LYS A 257 -3.97 -22.77 11.45
C LYS A 257 -5.47 -22.50 11.67
N GLU A 258 -5.84 -22.03 12.85
CA GLU A 258 -7.23 -21.67 13.16
C GLU A 258 -7.76 -20.58 12.21
N MET A 259 -6.95 -19.56 11.91
CA MET A 259 -7.31 -18.53 10.93
C MET A 259 -7.64 -19.13 9.57
N LYS A 260 -6.83 -20.08 9.07
CA LYS A 260 -7.07 -20.75 7.79
C LYS A 260 -8.38 -21.55 7.80
N GLU A 261 -8.63 -22.29 8.88
CA GLU A 261 -9.86 -23.09 9.05
C GLU A 261 -11.12 -22.21 9.10
N LEU A 262 -11.09 -21.14 9.90
CA LEU A 262 -12.21 -20.21 10.04
C LEU A 262 -12.50 -19.42 8.76
N SER A 263 -11.45 -18.98 8.07
CA SER A 263 -11.57 -18.16 6.85
C SER A 263 -11.91 -18.95 5.59
N CYS A 264 -12.10 -20.27 5.66
CA CYS A 264 -12.53 -21.10 4.52
C CYS A 264 -13.79 -20.56 3.85
N VAL A 265 -14.74 -20.01 4.62
CA VAL A 265 -15.98 -19.40 4.12
C VAL A 265 -15.74 -18.19 3.22
N TRP A 266 -14.59 -17.53 3.34
CA TRP A 266 -14.24 -16.35 2.54
C TRP A 266 -13.56 -16.70 1.21
N THR A 267 -13.20 -17.96 0.97
CA THR A 267 -12.60 -18.38 -0.31
C THR A 267 -13.57 -18.13 -1.48
N PRO A 268 -13.11 -17.74 -2.67
CA PRO A 268 -11.73 -17.42 -3.05
C PRO A 268 -11.39 -15.92 -2.88
N TYR A 269 -12.05 -15.20 -1.97
CA TYR A 269 -11.95 -13.73 -1.81
C TYR A 269 -11.39 -13.30 -0.45
N ARG A 270 -10.46 -14.09 0.12
CA ARG A 270 -9.86 -13.80 1.44
C ARG A 270 -9.10 -12.47 1.50
N THR A 271 -8.67 -11.90 0.37
CA THR A 271 -8.06 -10.56 0.33
C THR A 271 -9.06 -9.48 0.77
N ILE A 272 -10.31 -9.52 0.28
CA ILE A 272 -11.36 -8.57 0.68
C ILE A 272 -11.72 -8.78 2.15
N ALA A 273 -11.87 -10.04 2.58
CA ALA A 273 -12.17 -10.33 3.98
C ALA A 273 -11.06 -9.82 4.92
N SER A 274 -9.80 -10.03 4.56
CA SER A 274 -8.64 -9.51 5.31
C SER A 274 -8.63 -7.99 5.36
N TRP A 275 -9.03 -7.30 4.29
CA TRP A 275 -9.23 -5.85 4.29
C TRP A 275 -10.27 -5.41 5.33
N MET A 276 -11.40 -6.13 5.39
CA MET A 276 -12.43 -5.86 6.39
C MET A 276 -11.96 -6.14 7.82
N MET A 277 -11.08 -7.11 8.04
CA MET A 277 -10.52 -7.40 9.36
C MET A 277 -9.75 -6.21 9.95
N TRP A 278 -9.01 -5.45 9.13
CA TRP A 278 -8.38 -4.20 9.58
C TRP A 278 -9.44 -3.16 9.96
N ARG A 279 -10.50 -3.00 9.16
CA ARG A 279 -11.57 -2.02 9.42
C ARG A 279 -12.37 -2.31 10.68
N ILE A 280 -12.65 -3.59 10.96
CA ILE A 280 -13.38 -4.00 12.18
C ILE A 280 -12.60 -3.59 13.45
N GLN A 281 -11.26 -3.62 13.41
CA GLN A 281 -10.45 -3.12 14.54
C GLN A 281 -10.60 -1.62 14.75
N ASP A 282 -10.61 -0.84 13.68
CA ASP A 282 -10.70 0.63 13.78
C ASP A 282 -12.04 1.03 14.41
N VAL A 283 -13.14 0.41 13.97
CA VAL A 283 -14.48 0.68 14.50
C VAL A 283 -14.61 0.26 15.97
N THR A 284 -14.09 -0.91 16.34
CA THR A 284 -14.16 -1.41 17.73
C THR A 284 -13.33 -0.54 18.69
N THR A 285 -12.19 -0.03 18.22
CA THR A 285 -11.33 0.85 19.02
C THR A 285 -12.05 2.16 19.34
N MET A 286 -12.70 2.78 18.34
CA MET A 286 -13.46 4.03 18.49
C MET A 286 -14.62 3.91 19.48
N HIS A 287 -15.39 2.81 19.42
CA HIS A 287 -16.49 2.58 20.38
C HIS A 287 -15.99 2.35 21.82
N SER A 288 -14.81 1.72 21.99
CA SER A 288 -14.24 1.46 23.32
C SER A 288 -13.60 2.69 23.99
N ASP A 289 -13.25 3.71 23.21
CA ASP A 289 -12.72 4.96 23.72
C ASP A 289 -13.86 5.93 24.08
N LEU A 290 -14.95 5.95 23.30
CA LEU A 290 -16.16 6.71 23.62
C LEU A 290 -16.86 6.21 24.90
N SER A 291 -16.86 4.89 25.16
CA SER A 291 -17.49 4.33 26.36
C SER A 291 -16.72 4.58 27.67
N LYS A 292 -15.49 5.13 27.60
CA LYS A 292 -14.69 5.47 28.80
C LYS A 292 -14.86 6.92 29.23
N ASP A 293 -15.37 7.78 28.36
CA ASP A 293 -15.62 9.17 28.67
C ASP A 293 -16.96 9.37 29.40
N ASP A 294 -17.87 8.38 29.35
CA ASP A 294 -19.15 8.38 30.06
C ASP A 294 -19.08 7.82 31.51
N GLU A 295 -17.89 7.38 31.96
CA GLU A 295 -17.67 6.80 33.30
C GLU A 295 -16.79 7.69 34.22
N LYS A 296 -16.67 8.99 33.93
CA LYS A 296 -15.96 9.94 34.80
C LYS A 296 -16.82 11.08 35.32
#